data_AF-A0A3D6BND6-F1
#
_entry.id   AF-A0A3D6BND6-F1
#
_cell.length_a   1.000
_cell.length_b   1.000
_cell.length_c   1.000
_cell.angle_alpha   90.00
_cell.angle_beta   90.00
_cell.angle_gamma   90.00
#
_symmetry.space_group_name_H-M   'P 1'
#
loop_
_entity.id
_entity.type
_entity.pdbx_description
1 polymer ?
#
loop_
_entity_poly.entity_id
_entity_poly.type
_entity_poly.pdbx_seq_one_letter_code
_entity_poly.pdbx_strand_id
1 'polypeptide(L)'
;MKKSLNITIALVAAFSLVSCFNDNKPNYQFMPNMYEPVGYETYGEYDIFENEQEAKLPAEGSIPRGWTPYEYDNTTEGLNLAKAELKNPLDITEDNISEGEALYTIYCARSG
;
A
#
# COMPACT_ATOMS: atom_id res chain seq x y z
N MET A 1 -38.77 -47.99 10.55
CA MET A 1 -37.59 -47.77 11.41
C MET A 1 -36.27 -47.83 10.65
N LYS A 2 -36.02 -48.82 9.77
CA LYS A 2 -34.76 -48.88 8.97
C LYS A 2 -34.59 -47.72 7.96
N LYS A 3 -35.67 -47.29 7.31
CA LYS A 3 -35.65 -46.21 6.31
C LYS A 3 -35.34 -44.83 6.92
N SER A 4 -35.89 -44.52 8.10
CA SER A 4 -35.61 -43.27 8.81
C SER A 4 -34.18 -43.22 9.34
N LEU A 5 -33.65 -44.33 9.85
CA LEU A 5 -32.26 -44.43 10.32
C LEU A 5 -31.25 -44.22 9.17
N ASN A 6 -31.50 -44.81 8.00
CA ASN A 6 -30.65 -44.62 6.83
C ASN A 6 -30.65 -43.16 6.33
N ILE A 7 -31.81 -42.49 6.42
CA ILE A 7 -31.93 -41.06 6.06
C ILE A 7 -31.13 -40.20 7.04
N THR A 8 -31.23 -40.44 8.36
CA THR A 8 -30.47 -39.67 9.36
C THR A 8 -28.95 -39.84 9.18
N ILE A 9 -28.49 -41.06 8.90
CA ILE A 9 -27.06 -41.32 8.65
C ILE A 9 -26.59 -40.61 7.38
N ALA A 10 -27.38 -40.62 6.31
CA ALA A 10 -27.06 -39.90 5.08
C ALA A 10 -27.00 -38.38 5.29
N LEU A 11 -27.87 -37.84 6.14
CA LEU A 11 -27.93 -36.40 6.44
C LEU A 11 -26.72 -35.95 7.28
N VAL A 12 -26.30 -36.76 8.26
CA VAL A 12 -25.08 -36.52 9.05
C VAL A 12 -23.83 -36.64 8.17
N ALA A 13 -23.77 -37.63 7.28
CA ALA A 13 -22.67 -37.77 6.33
C ALA A 13 -22.60 -36.57 5.36
N ALA A 14 -23.72 -36.11 4.85
CA ALA A 14 -23.78 -34.91 4.01
C ALA A 14 -23.31 -33.65 4.77
N PHE A 15 -23.73 -33.46 6.03
CA PHE A 15 -23.29 -32.34 6.86
C PHE A 15 -21.79 -32.37 7.16
N SER A 16 -21.21 -33.57 7.36
CA SER A 16 -19.76 -33.70 7.58
C SER A 16 -18.91 -33.30 6.36
N LEU A 17 -19.43 -33.46 5.14
CA LEU A 17 -18.71 -33.09 3.91
C LEU A 17 -18.66 -31.57 3.68
N VAL A 18 -19.66 -30.82 4.19
CA VAL A 18 -19.72 -29.35 4.05
C VAL A 18 -18.95 -28.64 5.17
N SER A 19 -18.70 -29.32 6.30
CA SER A 19 -18.08 -28.72 7.49
C SER A 19 -16.56 -28.50 7.39
N CYS A 20 -15.89 -28.98 6.34
CA CYS A 20 -14.43 -28.84 6.15
C CYS A 20 -14.06 -27.69 5.20
N PHE A 21 -14.80 -26.60 5.21
CA PHE A 21 -14.43 -25.37 4.52
C PHE A 21 -13.80 -24.39 5.52
N ASN A 22 -12.52 -24.06 5.35
CA ASN A 22 -11.77 -23.21 6.26
C ASN A 22 -11.57 -21.82 5.63
N ASP A 23 -12.37 -20.85 6.07
CA ASP A 23 -12.34 -19.47 5.57
C ASP A 23 -11.14 -18.64 6.09
N ASN A 24 -10.30 -19.20 6.96
CA ASN A 24 -9.14 -18.50 7.52
C ASN A 24 -7.92 -18.49 6.57
N LYS A 25 -8.04 -19.08 5.38
CA LYS A 25 -6.96 -19.11 4.37
C LYS A 25 -7.52 -18.74 3.00
N PRO A 26 -6.69 -18.19 2.10
CA PRO A 26 -7.08 -17.99 0.70
C PRO A 26 -7.61 -19.29 0.10
N ASN A 27 -8.74 -19.19 -0.59
CA ASN A 27 -9.45 -20.34 -1.14
C ASN A 27 -8.75 -20.87 -2.41
N TYR A 28 -9.12 -22.07 -2.83
CA TYR A 28 -8.60 -22.70 -4.03
C TYR A 28 -8.89 -21.87 -5.28
N GLN A 29 -7.88 -21.69 -6.12
CA GLN A 29 -8.01 -21.02 -7.41
C GLN A 29 -8.17 -22.06 -8.51
N PHE A 30 -9.20 -21.90 -9.35
CA PHE A 30 -9.40 -22.75 -10.53
C PHE A 30 -8.75 -22.08 -11.74
N MET A 31 -7.74 -22.75 -12.33
CA MET A 31 -6.99 -22.31 -13.52
C MET A 31 -6.22 -20.98 -13.32
N PRO A 32 -5.17 -20.95 -12.48
CA PRO A 32 -4.42 -19.74 -12.10
C PRO A 32 -3.44 -19.23 -13.17
N ASN A 33 -3.72 -19.45 -14.46
CA ASN A 33 -2.82 -19.00 -15.52
C ASN A 33 -2.81 -17.46 -15.56
N MET A 34 -1.67 -16.85 -15.23
CA MET A 34 -1.48 -15.39 -15.13
C MET A 34 -2.17 -14.70 -13.93
N TYR A 35 -2.49 -15.43 -12.86
CA TYR A 35 -2.97 -14.78 -11.63
C TYR A 35 -1.86 -13.99 -10.92
N GLU A 36 -0.64 -14.52 -10.98
CA GLU A 36 0.57 -13.87 -10.50
C GLU A 36 1.33 -13.26 -11.67
N PRO A 37 1.90 -12.05 -11.50
CA PRO A 37 2.68 -11.42 -12.55
C PRO A 37 3.99 -12.18 -12.77
N VAL A 38 4.44 -12.22 -14.03
CA VAL A 38 5.77 -12.74 -14.39
C VAL A 38 6.87 -11.72 -14.05
N GLY A 39 6.51 -10.43 -14.08
CA GLY A 39 7.41 -9.34 -13.74
C GLY A 39 7.45 -9.07 -12.23
N TYR A 40 8.41 -8.25 -11.84
CA TYR A 40 8.52 -7.79 -10.46
C TYR A 40 7.51 -6.68 -10.17
N GLU A 41 6.84 -6.75 -9.01
CA GLU A 41 5.90 -5.75 -8.50
C GLU A 41 6.59 -4.82 -7.51
N THR A 42 6.27 -3.52 -7.56
CA THR A 42 6.98 -2.47 -6.80
C THR A 42 7.18 -2.74 -5.29
N TYR A 43 6.30 -3.51 -4.66
CA TYR A 43 6.38 -3.90 -3.24
C TYR A 43 6.42 -5.44 -3.05
N GLY A 44 6.85 -6.16 -4.07
CA GLY A 44 7.01 -7.61 -4.07
C GLY A 44 8.29 -8.05 -3.38
N GLU A 45 8.24 -9.30 -2.91
CA GLU A 45 9.32 -9.99 -2.22
C GLU A 45 9.96 -11.01 -3.18
N TYR A 46 11.28 -10.90 -3.39
CA TYR A 46 12.04 -11.74 -4.33
C TYR A 46 13.44 -12.05 -3.80
N ASP A 47 13.79 -13.34 -3.75
CA ASP A 47 15.05 -13.89 -3.23
C ASP A 47 16.33 -13.32 -3.88
N ILE A 48 16.23 -12.71 -5.06
CA ILE A 48 17.37 -12.16 -5.80
C ILE A 48 17.89 -10.84 -5.22
N PHE A 49 17.07 -10.15 -4.42
CA PHE A 49 17.40 -8.83 -3.89
C PHE A 49 17.83 -8.90 -2.43
N GLU A 50 18.72 -8.01 -2.00
CA GLU A 50 19.10 -7.89 -0.59
C GLU A 50 17.88 -7.55 0.27
N ASN A 51 17.64 -8.29 1.36
CA ASN A 51 16.41 -8.19 2.17
C ASN A 51 15.11 -8.47 1.39
N GLU A 52 15.19 -9.18 0.27
CA GLU A 52 14.08 -9.64 -0.58
C GLU A 52 13.19 -8.52 -1.16
N GLN A 53 13.48 -7.25 -0.89
CA GLN A 53 12.66 -6.11 -1.34
C GLN A 53 13.05 -5.64 -2.74
N GLU A 54 12.10 -5.55 -3.68
CA GLU A 54 12.37 -4.97 -5.01
C GLU A 54 12.65 -3.46 -4.95
N ALA A 55 11.89 -2.70 -4.15
CA ALA A 55 12.05 -1.25 -4.04
C ALA A 55 13.40 -0.86 -3.40
N LYS A 56 14.40 -0.59 -4.25
CA LYS A 56 15.73 -0.13 -3.84
C LYS A 56 15.85 1.39 -3.82
N LEU A 57 16.79 1.87 -3.01
CA LEU A 57 17.18 3.27 -3.02
C LEU A 57 17.84 3.61 -4.37
N PRO A 58 17.50 4.77 -4.96
CA PRO A 58 18.19 5.26 -6.15
C PRO A 58 19.65 5.63 -5.81
N ALA A 59 20.49 5.74 -6.83
CA ALA A 59 21.87 6.18 -6.65
C ALA A 59 21.94 7.57 -5.99
N GLU A 60 22.89 7.76 -5.08
CA GLU A 60 23.09 9.04 -4.39
C GLU A 60 23.33 10.18 -5.39
N GLY A 61 22.61 11.29 -5.20
CA GLY A 61 22.71 12.47 -6.08
C GLY A 61 21.99 12.35 -7.44
N SER A 62 21.26 11.26 -7.69
CA SER A 62 20.43 11.15 -8.90
C SER A 62 19.22 12.10 -8.85
N ILE A 63 18.96 12.80 -9.96
CA ILE A 63 17.85 13.76 -10.09
C ILE A 63 16.90 13.26 -11.19
N PRO A 64 15.68 12.84 -10.86
CA PRO A 64 14.70 12.42 -11.86
C PRO A 64 14.16 13.61 -12.65
N ARG A 65 13.71 13.35 -13.88
CA ARG A 65 13.10 14.37 -14.74
C ARG A 65 11.79 14.87 -14.11
N GLY A 66 11.62 16.19 -14.02
CA GLY A 66 10.42 16.83 -13.46
C GLY A 66 10.47 17.09 -11.96
N TRP A 67 11.60 16.79 -11.30
CA TRP A 67 11.84 17.13 -9.91
C TRP A 67 13.11 17.96 -9.77
N THR A 68 13.10 18.92 -8.85
CA THR A 68 14.24 19.79 -8.54
C THR A 68 14.60 19.65 -7.07
N PRO A 69 15.88 19.39 -6.73
CA PRO A 69 16.35 19.36 -5.35
C PRO A 69 16.06 20.67 -4.62
N TYR A 70 15.88 20.57 -3.30
CA TYR A 70 15.74 21.74 -2.45
C TYR A 70 17.07 22.50 -2.35
N GLU A 71 17.03 23.83 -2.48
CA GLU A 71 18.22 24.67 -2.67
C GLU A 71 18.94 25.06 -1.37
N TYR A 72 18.25 25.01 -0.22
CA TYR A 72 18.82 25.45 1.04
C TYR A 72 19.33 24.27 1.86
N ASP A 73 20.55 24.41 2.38
CA ASP A 73 21.14 23.42 3.28
C ASP A 73 20.39 23.33 4.60
N ASN A 74 20.44 22.15 5.22
CA ASN A 74 19.88 21.92 6.56
C ASN A 74 20.79 22.46 7.67
N THR A 75 21.07 23.76 7.63
CA THR A 75 21.88 24.50 8.61
C THR A 75 21.12 25.71 9.15
N THR A 76 21.59 26.29 10.26
CA THR A 76 20.98 27.49 10.84
C THR A 76 21.04 28.68 9.86
N GLU A 77 22.13 28.79 9.11
CA GLU A 77 22.32 29.77 8.05
C GLU A 77 21.32 29.56 6.91
N GLY A 78 21.16 28.31 6.44
CA GLY A 78 20.18 27.94 5.41
C GLY A 78 18.74 28.23 5.83
N LEU A 79 18.38 27.98 7.09
CA LEU A 79 17.08 28.31 7.65
C LEU A 79 16.79 29.82 7.62
N ASN A 80 17.77 30.64 8.00
CA ASN A 80 17.62 32.10 8.03
C ASN A 80 17.51 32.68 6.61
N LEU A 81 18.27 32.14 5.66
CA LEU A 81 18.17 32.51 4.23
C LEU A 81 16.80 32.14 3.67
N ALA A 82 16.34 30.90 3.86
CA ALA A 82 15.03 30.46 3.41
C ALA A 82 13.90 31.32 4.02
N LYS A 83 13.99 31.67 5.31
CA LYS A 83 13.00 32.54 5.97
C LYS A 83 12.93 33.93 5.35
N ALA A 84 14.05 34.49 4.89
CA ALA A 84 14.11 35.81 4.30
C ALA A 84 13.64 35.83 2.84
N GLU A 85 14.08 34.85 2.04
CA GLU A 85 14.01 34.91 0.58
C GLU A 85 12.94 33.99 -0.01
N LEU A 86 12.61 32.86 0.62
CA LEU A 86 11.66 31.89 0.07
C LEU A 86 10.23 32.45 0.05
N LYS A 87 9.59 32.40 -1.12
CA LYS A 87 8.18 32.78 -1.32
C LYS A 87 7.42 31.59 -1.89
N ASN A 88 6.13 31.51 -1.55
CA ASN A 88 5.24 30.50 -2.10
C ASN A 88 5.05 30.77 -3.61
N PRO A 89 5.39 29.82 -4.49
CA PRO A 89 5.19 29.97 -5.93
C PRO A 89 3.72 29.74 -6.37
N LEU A 90 2.85 29.24 -5.47
CA LEU A 90 1.45 28.96 -5.78
C LEU A 90 0.56 30.19 -5.53
N ASP A 91 -0.35 30.43 -6.46
CA ASP A 91 -1.38 31.46 -6.31
C ASP A 91 -2.41 31.08 -5.24
N ILE A 92 -2.98 32.08 -4.57
CA ILE A 92 -4.02 31.87 -3.57
C ILE A 92 -5.37 31.80 -4.30
N THR A 93 -5.78 30.59 -4.66
CA THR A 93 -7.10 30.28 -5.24
C THR A 93 -7.97 29.52 -4.23
N GLU A 94 -9.29 29.56 -4.41
CA GLU A 94 -10.22 28.82 -3.55
C GLU A 94 -9.96 27.30 -3.61
N ASP A 95 -9.62 26.79 -4.79
CA ASP A 95 -9.23 25.39 -5.00
C ASP A 95 -7.99 25.02 -4.16
N ASN A 96 -6.91 25.82 -4.22
CA ASN A 96 -5.69 25.57 -3.46
C ASN A 96 -5.90 25.62 -1.94
N ILE A 97 -6.80 26.49 -1.47
CA ILE A 97 -7.17 26.57 -0.05
C ILE A 97 -7.94 25.31 0.37
N SER A 98 -8.90 24.87 -0.45
CA SER A 98 -9.70 23.67 -0.15
C SER A 98 -8.84 22.39 -0.10
N GLU A 99 -7.87 22.25 -1.02
CA GLU A 99 -6.92 21.15 -1.00
C GLU A 99 -5.97 21.26 0.21
N GLY A 100 -5.50 22.47 0.54
CA GLY A 100 -4.69 22.72 1.72
C GLY A 100 -5.38 22.33 3.04
N GLU A 101 -6.69 22.57 3.15
CA GLU A 101 -7.48 22.14 4.31
C GLU A 101 -7.55 20.61 4.43
N ALA A 102 -7.75 19.91 3.31
CA ALA A 102 -7.76 18.45 3.29
C ALA A 102 -6.39 17.87 3.69
N LEU A 103 -5.31 18.41 3.12
CA LEU A 103 -3.94 17.98 3.43
C LEU A 103 -3.59 18.24 4.91
N TYR A 104 -3.95 19.41 5.45
CA TYR A 104 -3.74 19.73 6.86
C TYR A 104 -4.50 18.75 7.77
N THR A 105 -5.74 18.41 7.41
CA THR A 105 -6.56 17.47 8.18
C THR A 105 -5.97 16.06 8.20
N ILE A 106 -5.40 15.60 7.07
CA ILE A 106 -4.81 14.27 6.95
C ILE A 106 -3.48 14.17 7.71
N TYR A 107 -2.58 15.14 7.50
CA TYR A 107 -1.18 15.01 7.93
C TYR A 107 -0.84 15.79 9.21
N CYS A 108 -1.57 16.86 9.54
CA CYS A 108 -1.24 17.75 10.66
C CYS A 108 -2.24 17.65 11.82
N ALA A 109 -3.55 17.56 11.56
CA ALA A 109 -4.55 17.61 12.61
C ALA A 109 -4.56 16.37 13.54
N ARG A 110 -3.94 15.26 13.12
CA ARG A 110 -3.89 14.00 13.88
C ARG A 110 -2.75 13.94 14.90
N SER A 111 -1.79 14.87 14.87
CA SER A 111 -0.70 14.89 15.86
C SER A 111 -1.21 15.40 17.21
N GLY A 112 -1.88 14.52 17.96
CA GLY A 112 -2.33 14.71 19.34
C GLY A 112 -2.03 13.48 20.15
#